data_AF-A0A8J6T5R2-F1
#
_entry.id   AF-A0A8J6T5R2-F1
#
_cell.length_a   1.000
_cell.length_b   1.000
_cell.length_c   1.000
_cell.angle_alpha   90.00
_cell.angle_beta   90.00
_cell.angle_gamma   90.00
#
_symmetry.space_group_name_H-M   'P 1'
#
loop_
_entity.id
_entity.type
_entity.pdbx_description
1 polymer ?
#
loop_
_entity_poly.entity_id
_entity_poly.type
_entity_poly.pdbx_seq_one_letter_code
_entity_poly.pdbx_strand_id
1 'polypeptide(L)'
;MNLISEQPGKTPGYWCTWGLQNTLAASQDTSNSFGFTGHSLIAKTLTEENMLKHSFETNFLVNIRGDLFVLYDLGWDVPGDVSFDGNNWMLGSLEVATDKFPSASGTPTERLFKLNEWTKSYGWRGAALWVSANAYGDGKDDIRFSDENLENYFRERMKWSAEAGIEYWKVDYGLRALDHKFREMLTRIGREVAPNLLIEHARNGGPLNDVECPWDTPNVKGTGLFKAWDEGLIYQASVDMVQFSDVFRTYDVSRTLSVPTTLDRVSEMLQAFSETGNTCILNCESEPLIGSVLGCAIGIMGHHQEEGEAQLTDNSHADEYVRAIKWQRMAPAWGVGYGKNYSDTEYLADM
;
A
#
# COMPACT_ATOMS: atom_id res chain seq x y z
N MET A 1 -2.21 19.71 -30.36
CA MET A 1 -1.80 20.08 -28.99
C MET A 1 -2.01 18.83 -28.14
N ASN A 2 -0.96 18.25 -27.56
CA ASN A 2 -1.13 17.14 -26.62
C ASN A 2 -1.57 17.74 -25.28
N LEU A 3 -2.72 17.32 -24.74
CA LEU A 3 -3.23 17.83 -23.48
C LEU A 3 -2.45 17.25 -22.30
N ILE A 4 -1.90 16.04 -22.44
CA ILE A 4 -1.17 15.33 -21.40
C ILE A 4 0.29 15.79 -21.38
N SER A 5 0.77 16.22 -20.22
CA SER A 5 2.18 16.58 -20.00
C SER A 5 3.10 15.37 -20.16
N GLU A 6 4.27 15.59 -20.74
CA GLU A 6 5.36 14.58 -20.74
C GLU A 6 6.06 14.50 -19.38
N GLN A 7 5.95 15.53 -18.55
CA GLN A 7 6.52 15.53 -17.20
C GLN A 7 5.69 14.62 -16.27
N PRO A 8 6.34 13.81 -15.42
CA PRO A 8 5.64 13.00 -14.44
C PRO A 8 4.73 13.81 -13.51
N GLY A 9 3.62 13.19 -13.11
CA GLY A 9 2.66 13.73 -12.16
C GLY A 9 3.19 13.75 -10.72
N LYS A 10 2.43 14.39 -9.82
CA LYS A 10 2.78 14.49 -8.39
C LYS A 10 1.95 13.56 -7.49
N THR A 11 0.83 13.04 -7.99
CA THR A 11 -0.03 12.09 -7.27
C THR A 11 0.83 10.98 -6.63
N PRO A 12 0.63 10.65 -5.34
CA PRO A 12 1.46 9.67 -4.65
C PRO A 12 0.98 8.24 -4.96
N GLY A 13 1.01 7.87 -6.23
CA GLY A 13 0.69 6.52 -6.71
C GLY A 13 1.92 5.61 -6.67
N TYR A 14 1.68 4.30 -6.65
CA TYR A 14 2.75 3.30 -6.65
C TYR A 14 2.38 2.05 -7.44
N TRP A 15 3.39 1.29 -7.84
CA TRP A 15 3.28 -0.13 -8.14
C TRP A 15 3.83 -0.94 -6.97
N CYS A 16 3.03 -1.85 -6.45
CA CYS A 16 3.32 -2.70 -5.31
C CYS A 16 3.81 -4.07 -5.76
N THR A 17 4.91 -4.55 -5.17
CA THR A 17 5.52 -5.82 -5.53
C THR A 17 4.69 -7.05 -5.10
N TRP A 18 3.66 -6.88 -4.27
CA TRP A 18 2.87 -7.98 -3.71
C TRP A 18 2.27 -8.90 -4.77
N GLY A 19 1.73 -8.37 -5.88
CA GLY A 19 1.17 -9.19 -6.96
C GLY A 19 2.23 -10.01 -7.71
N LEU A 20 3.40 -9.42 -7.95
CA LEU A 20 4.55 -10.15 -8.52
C LEU A 20 4.97 -11.28 -7.57
N GLN A 21 5.12 -10.97 -6.28
CA GLN A 21 5.51 -11.95 -5.26
C GLN A 21 4.53 -13.13 -5.20
N ASN A 22 3.22 -12.87 -5.20
CA ASN A 22 2.20 -13.90 -5.20
C ASN A 22 2.26 -14.77 -6.48
N THR A 23 2.49 -14.15 -7.64
CA THR A 23 2.63 -14.88 -8.91
C THR A 23 3.83 -15.82 -8.88
N LEU A 24 4.98 -15.33 -8.39
CA LEU A 24 6.19 -16.14 -8.26
C LEU A 24 6.00 -17.27 -7.23
N ALA A 25 5.40 -16.99 -6.08
CA ALA A 25 5.14 -17.99 -5.05
C ALA A 25 4.20 -19.09 -5.56
N ALA A 26 3.13 -18.73 -6.27
CA ALA A 26 2.17 -19.68 -6.82
C ALA A 26 2.78 -20.61 -7.89
N SER A 27 3.79 -20.15 -8.63
CA SER A 27 4.53 -21.00 -9.58
C SER A 27 5.46 -22.02 -8.90
N GLN A 28 5.83 -21.77 -7.65
CA GLN A 28 6.65 -22.68 -6.83
C GLN A 28 5.80 -23.63 -6.00
N ASP A 29 4.65 -23.17 -5.51
CA ASP A 29 3.71 -23.97 -4.74
C ASP A 29 2.25 -23.51 -4.96
N THR A 30 1.48 -24.33 -5.66
CA THR A 30 0.06 -24.06 -5.98
C THR A 30 -0.85 -24.10 -4.75
N SER A 31 -0.42 -24.62 -3.59
CA SER A 31 -1.27 -24.57 -2.38
C SER A 31 -1.38 -23.16 -1.79
N ASN A 32 -0.53 -22.21 -2.22
CA ASN A 32 -0.50 -20.83 -1.73
C ASN A 32 -1.05 -19.79 -2.73
N SER A 33 -1.75 -20.20 -3.79
CA SER A 33 -2.21 -19.30 -4.87
C SER A 33 -3.13 -18.15 -4.46
N PHE A 34 -3.60 -18.12 -3.20
CA PHE A 34 -4.50 -17.08 -2.68
C PHE A 34 -3.87 -16.16 -1.62
N GLY A 35 -2.59 -16.35 -1.26
CA GLY A 35 -1.88 -15.41 -0.38
C GLY A 35 -2.32 -15.37 1.09
N PHE A 36 -3.33 -16.14 1.50
CA PHE A 36 -3.86 -16.15 2.87
C PHE A 36 -3.02 -16.94 3.88
N THR A 37 -2.10 -17.78 3.39
CA THR A 37 -1.14 -18.55 4.19
C THR A 37 0.23 -18.52 3.52
N GLY A 38 1.30 -18.59 4.32
CA GLY A 38 2.67 -18.56 3.80
C GLY A 38 3.13 -17.16 3.39
N HIS A 39 2.83 -16.13 4.19
CA HIS A 39 3.41 -14.79 4.00
C HIS A 39 4.94 -14.85 3.95
N SER A 40 5.54 -15.73 4.75
CA SER A 40 6.98 -15.98 4.71
C SER A 40 7.44 -16.53 3.35
N LEU A 41 6.67 -17.40 2.70
CA LEU A 41 6.99 -17.89 1.35
C LEU A 41 6.92 -16.76 0.32
N ILE A 42 5.86 -15.95 0.36
CA ILE A 42 5.65 -14.83 -0.57
C ILE A 42 6.74 -13.77 -0.39
N ALA A 43 7.08 -13.43 0.85
CA ALA A 43 8.15 -12.50 1.20
C ALA A 43 9.55 -12.94 0.71
N LYS A 44 9.80 -14.24 0.61
CA LYS A 44 11.08 -14.78 0.10
C LYS A 44 11.26 -14.57 -1.39
N THR A 45 10.17 -14.44 -2.15
CA THR A 45 10.23 -14.19 -3.59
C THR A 45 10.68 -12.76 -3.92
N LEU A 46 10.61 -11.83 -2.96
CA LEU A 46 11.06 -10.45 -3.16
C LEU A 46 12.59 -10.37 -3.04
N THR A 47 13.26 -10.48 -4.19
CA THR A 47 14.71 -10.43 -4.33
C THR A 47 15.12 -9.46 -5.44
N GLU A 48 16.37 -8.99 -5.40
CA GLU A 48 16.97 -8.18 -6.45
C GLU A 48 16.89 -8.85 -7.82
N GLU A 49 17.20 -10.16 -7.89
CA GLU A 49 17.13 -10.96 -9.12
C GLU A 49 15.72 -10.96 -9.72
N ASN A 50 14.69 -11.19 -8.90
CA ASN A 50 13.32 -11.23 -9.39
C ASN A 50 12.83 -9.84 -9.82
N MET A 51 13.25 -8.78 -9.12
CA MET A 51 12.95 -7.41 -9.52
C MET A 51 13.59 -7.05 -10.86
N LEU A 52 14.86 -7.44 -11.11
CA LEU A 52 15.53 -7.26 -12.41
C LEU A 52 14.76 -7.98 -13.52
N LYS A 53 14.59 -9.29 -13.36
CA LYS A 53 14.05 -10.18 -14.39
C LYS A 53 12.61 -9.89 -14.77
N HIS A 54 11.77 -9.51 -13.79
CA HIS A 54 10.33 -9.39 -14.00
C HIS A 54 9.86 -7.93 -14.13
N SER A 55 10.62 -6.95 -13.64
CA SER A 55 10.20 -5.53 -13.67
C SER A 55 11.24 -4.61 -14.31
N PHE A 56 12.43 -4.50 -13.71
CA PHE A 56 13.35 -3.40 -14.02
C PHE A 56 13.97 -3.50 -15.42
N GLU A 57 14.34 -4.70 -15.85
CA GLU A 57 14.92 -4.95 -17.18
C GLU A 57 13.87 -5.27 -18.26
N THR A 58 12.58 -5.15 -17.94
CA THR A 58 11.47 -5.36 -18.88
C THR A 58 10.85 -4.03 -19.32
N ASN A 59 9.89 -4.07 -20.25
CA ASN A 59 9.08 -2.89 -20.62
C ASN A 59 7.89 -2.64 -19.67
N PHE A 60 7.80 -3.37 -18.54
CA PHE A 60 6.71 -3.24 -17.59
C PHE A 60 6.56 -1.79 -17.11
N LEU A 61 5.37 -1.22 -17.37
CA LEU A 61 4.97 0.16 -17.05
C LEU A 61 5.96 1.27 -17.48
N VAL A 62 6.83 1.01 -18.47
CA VAL A 62 7.94 1.91 -18.87
C VAL A 62 7.49 3.35 -19.15
N ASN A 63 6.27 3.53 -19.67
CA ASN A 63 5.71 4.84 -20.02
C ASN A 63 5.23 5.69 -18.83
N ILE A 64 5.16 5.11 -17.63
CA ILE A 64 4.63 5.75 -16.42
C ILE A 64 5.51 5.51 -15.18
N ARG A 65 6.68 4.90 -15.30
CA ARG A 65 7.57 4.63 -14.16
C ARG A 65 7.87 5.89 -13.36
N GLY A 66 8.15 7.00 -14.05
CA GLY A 66 8.49 8.28 -13.40
C GLY A 66 7.33 8.87 -12.58
N ASP A 67 6.09 8.44 -12.82
CA ASP A 67 4.90 8.87 -12.08
C ASP A 67 4.69 8.05 -10.79
N LEU A 68 5.28 6.86 -10.71
CA LEU A 68 4.97 5.85 -9.69
C LEU A 68 6.19 5.54 -8.83
N PHE A 69 5.97 5.38 -7.52
CA PHE A 69 6.94 4.69 -6.68
C PHE A 69 6.90 3.18 -6.96
N VAL A 70 8.02 2.49 -6.70
CA VAL A 70 8.01 1.03 -6.49
C VAL A 70 7.84 0.79 -5.01
N LEU A 71 6.67 0.32 -4.60
CA LEU A 71 6.39 -0.08 -3.24
C LEU A 71 6.88 -1.51 -3.03
N TYR A 72 8.04 -1.62 -2.40
CA TYR A 72 8.59 -2.89 -1.92
C TYR A 72 7.71 -3.39 -0.78
N ASP A 73 6.86 -4.36 -1.09
CA ASP A 73 5.90 -4.91 -0.15
C ASP A 73 6.55 -5.87 0.86
N LEU A 74 5.73 -6.54 1.67
CA LEU A 74 6.17 -7.43 2.75
C LEU A 74 7.35 -8.31 2.34
N GLY A 75 8.42 -8.22 3.14
CA GLY A 75 9.59 -9.06 3.03
C GLY A 75 10.88 -8.35 2.68
N TRP A 76 10.87 -7.14 2.12
CA TRP A 76 12.11 -6.47 1.68
C TRP A 76 13.16 -6.30 2.80
N ASP A 77 12.70 -6.24 4.05
CA ASP A 77 13.50 -6.10 5.28
C ASP A 77 13.65 -7.40 6.10
N VAL A 78 13.25 -8.54 5.50
CA VAL A 78 13.29 -9.87 6.11
C VAL A 78 14.29 -10.77 5.37
N PRO A 79 15.30 -11.35 6.05
CA PRO A 79 16.23 -12.29 5.44
C PRO A 79 15.54 -13.50 4.79
N GLY A 80 16.10 -14.02 3.71
CA GLY A 80 15.52 -15.10 2.91
C GLY A 80 15.43 -16.46 3.60
N ASP A 81 16.25 -16.68 4.64
CA ASP A 81 16.23 -17.88 5.47
C ASP A 81 15.22 -17.79 6.64
N VAL A 82 14.65 -16.62 6.91
CA VAL A 82 13.70 -16.40 8.00
C VAL A 82 12.28 -16.81 7.59
N SER A 83 11.58 -17.47 8.51
CA SER A 83 10.15 -17.74 8.44
C SER A 83 9.49 -17.07 9.65
N PHE A 84 8.62 -16.10 9.40
CA PHE A 84 8.00 -15.26 10.42
C PHE A 84 6.50 -15.53 10.58
N ASP A 85 5.91 -16.48 9.86
CA ASP A 85 4.48 -16.77 9.98
C ASP A 85 4.09 -17.01 11.46
N GLY A 86 3.10 -16.25 11.93
CA GLY A 86 2.69 -16.23 13.35
C GLY A 86 3.58 -15.43 14.31
N ASN A 87 4.67 -14.83 13.83
CA ASN A 87 5.69 -14.13 14.61
C ASN A 87 5.88 -12.69 14.12
N ASN A 88 4.85 -11.86 14.24
CA ASN A 88 4.85 -10.45 13.79
C ASN A 88 6.00 -9.60 14.38
N TRP A 89 6.54 -9.97 15.54
CA TRP A 89 7.70 -9.30 16.14
C TRP A 89 8.97 -9.41 15.28
N MET A 90 9.03 -10.33 14.30
CA MET A 90 10.14 -10.44 13.35
C MET A 90 10.03 -9.45 12.17
N LEU A 91 8.96 -8.66 12.09
CA LEU A 91 8.73 -7.70 11.01
C LEU A 91 9.06 -6.26 11.43
N GLY A 92 9.27 -5.39 10.44
CA GLY A 92 9.43 -3.95 10.68
C GLY A 92 10.82 -3.55 11.13
N SER A 93 11.86 -4.25 10.68
CA SER A 93 13.27 -3.89 10.95
C SER A 93 13.63 -2.58 10.22
N LEU A 94 13.06 -2.42 9.02
CA LEU A 94 13.37 -1.39 8.03
C LEU A 94 14.85 -1.40 7.60
N GLU A 95 15.50 -2.55 7.75
CA GLU A 95 16.85 -2.79 7.25
C GLU A 95 16.77 -3.68 6.02
N VAL A 96 17.21 -3.19 4.86
CA VAL A 96 17.17 -3.98 3.62
C VAL A 96 17.94 -5.30 3.82
N ALA A 97 17.27 -6.42 3.51
CA ALA A 97 17.82 -7.75 3.62
C ALA A 97 18.90 -7.98 2.55
N THR A 98 20.17 -7.93 2.95
CA THR A 98 21.32 -7.93 2.02
C THR A 98 21.56 -9.26 1.32
N ASP A 99 21.03 -10.35 1.84
CA ASP A 99 21.05 -11.66 1.18
C ASP A 99 20.08 -11.71 0.00
N LYS A 100 18.99 -10.93 0.04
CA LYS A 100 18.03 -10.79 -1.06
C LYS A 100 18.34 -9.61 -1.99
N PHE A 101 18.97 -8.57 -1.45
CA PHE A 101 19.40 -7.36 -2.16
C PHE A 101 20.90 -7.12 -1.96
N PRO A 102 21.77 -7.96 -2.56
CA PRO A 102 23.22 -7.87 -2.37
C PRO A 102 23.82 -6.54 -2.80
N SER A 103 23.19 -5.82 -3.74
CA SER A 103 23.65 -4.48 -4.15
C SER A 103 23.39 -3.42 -3.07
N ALA A 104 22.41 -3.61 -2.19
CA ALA A 104 22.07 -2.71 -1.09
C ALA A 104 22.89 -3.02 0.17
N SER A 105 24.18 -2.69 0.16
CA SER A 105 25.12 -2.94 1.27
C SER A 105 25.44 -1.69 2.12
N GLY A 106 26.00 -1.88 3.32
CA GLY A 106 26.43 -0.79 4.22
C GLY A 106 25.59 -0.69 5.50
N THR A 107 25.55 0.50 6.09
CA THR A 107 24.66 0.89 7.20
C THR A 107 23.19 0.91 6.76
N PRO A 108 22.22 0.83 7.69
CA PRO A 108 20.79 0.86 7.34
C PRO A 108 20.40 1.99 6.37
N THR A 109 20.84 3.22 6.62
CA THR A 109 20.62 4.36 5.72
C THR A 109 21.25 4.14 4.34
N GLU A 110 22.49 3.68 4.26
CA GLU A 110 23.17 3.42 2.98
C GLU A 110 22.48 2.34 2.16
N ARG A 111 21.93 1.30 2.81
CA ARG A 111 21.17 0.25 2.12
C ARG A 111 19.87 0.79 1.53
N LEU A 112 19.12 1.58 2.28
CA LEU A 112 17.91 2.25 1.79
C LEU A 112 18.23 3.21 0.65
N PHE A 113 19.30 3.99 0.77
CA PHE A 113 19.75 4.90 -0.28
C PHE A 113 20.06 4.13 -1.57
N LYS A 114 20.81 3.02 -1.47
CA LYS A 114 21.14 2.19 -2.63
C LYS A 114 19.89 1.55 -3.25
N LEU A 115 18.94 1.07 -2.45
CA LEU A 115 17.67 0.54 -2.95
C LEU A 115 16.88 1.62 -3.73
N ASN A 116 16.84 2.84 -3.20
CA ASN A 116 16.17 3.97 -3.82
C ASN A 116 16.85 4.40 -5.13
N GLU A 117 18.17 4.59 -5.13
CA GLU A 117 18.93 4.99 -6.32
C GLU A 117 18.89 3.91 -7.40
N TRP A 118 18.96 2.64 -7.02
CA TRP A 118 18.79 1.53 -7.94
C TRP A 118 17.40 1.56 -8.59
N THR A 119 16.34 1.75 -7.80
CA THR A 119 14.97 1.91 -8.31
C THR A 119 14.84 3.09 -9.29
N LYS A 120 15.40 4.26 -8.95
CA LYS A 120 15.40 5.46 -9.80
C LYS A 120 16.20 5.25 -11.10
N SER A 121 17.28 4.48 -11.05
CA SER A 121 18.10 4.19 -12.24
C SER A 121 17.33 3.47 -13.36
N TYR A 122 16.21 2.80 -13.02
CA TYR A 122 15.29 2.17 -13.98
C TYR A 122 14.09 3.04 -14.38
N GLY A 123 14.14 4.34 -14.05
CA GLY A 123 13.16 5.34 -14.46
C GLY A 123 11.96 5.48 -13.54
N TRP A 124 11.91 4.76 -12.42
CA TRP A 124 10.86 4.90 -11.40
C TRP A 124 11.03 6.19 -10.59
N ARG A 125 9.95 6.69 -9.98
CA ARG A 125 10.00 7.87 -9.11
C ARG A 125 10.94 7.69 -7.92
N GLY A 126 10.95 6.48 -7.36
CA GLY A 126 11.77 6.09 -6.22
C GLY A 126 11.24 4.83 -5.54
N ALA A 127 11.96 4.38 -4.52
CA ALA A 127 11.50 3.31 -3.66
C ALA A 127 10.51 3.83 -2.61
N ALA A 128 9.41 3.11 -2.44
CA ALA A 128 8.47 3.20 -1.34
C ALA A 128 8.53 1.89 -0.54
N LEU A 129 8.21 1.94 0.76
CA LEU A 129 8.37 0.81 1.65
C LEU A 129 7.04 0.39 2.27
N TRP A 130 6.72 -0.89 2.22
CA TRP A 130 5.76 -1.46 3.16
C TRP A 130 6.40 -1.53 4.55
N VAL A 131 5.63 -1.14 5.57
CA VAL A 131 6.07 -1.06 6.96
C VAL A 131 5.02 -1.74 7.84
N SER A 132 5.43 -2.77 8.58
CA SER A 132 4.57 -3.40 9.58
C SER A 132 4.09 -2.39 10.61
N ALA A 133 2.84 -2.48 11.05
CA ALA A 133 2.34 -1.75 12.22
C ALA A 133 2.85 -2.37 13.53
N ASN A 134 4.16 -2.53 13.66
CA ASN A 134 4.91 -2.80 14.89
C ASN A 134 6.40 -2.56 14.62
N ALA A 135 7.17 -2.32 15.69
CA ALA A 135 8.63 -2.34 15.60
C ALA A 135 9.15 -3.78 15.58
N TYR A 136 10.34 -4.00 15.00
CA TYR A 136 11.04 -5.26 15.15
C TYR A 136 11.36 -5.52 16.62
N GLY A 137 11.00 -6.71 17.11
CA GLY A 137 11.10 -7.13 18.50
C GLY A 137 9.91 -6.73 19.39
N ASP A 138 9.00 -5.86 18.96
CA ASP A 138 7.81 -5.52 19.75
C ASP A 138 6.87 -6.73 19.83
N GLY A 139 6.54 -7.17 21.05
CA GLY A 139 5.73 -8.37 21.28
C GLY A 139 6.52 -9.68 21.28
N LYS A 140 7.86 -9.63 21.18
CA LYS A 140 8.70 -10.81 21.38
C LYS A 140 8.57 -11.30 22.83
N ASP A 141 8.42 -12.60 23.02
CA ASP A 141 8.23 -13.23 24.33
C ASP A 141 7.04 -12.62 25.12
N ASP A 142 6.00 -12.17 24.38
CA ASP A 142 4.83 -11.45 24.90
C ASP A 142 5.13 -10.10 25.58
N ILE A 143 6.32 -9.53 25.36
CA ILE A 143 6.74 -8.24 25.92
C ILE A 143 6.56 -7.13 24.89
N ARG A 144 5.66 -6.19 25.20
CA ARG A 144 5.43 -4.99 24.40
C ARG A 144 6.43 -3.89 24.73
N PHE A 145 6.86 -3.18 23.69
CA PHE A 145 7.61 -1.94 23.86
C PHE A 145 6.71 -0.88 24.52
N SER A 146 7.34 -0.03 25.35
CA SER A 146 6.71 1.19 25.83
C SER A 146 6.51 2.18 24.67
N ASP A 147 5.59 3.12 24.85
CA ASP A 147 5.33 4.19 23.86
C ASP A 147 6.61 4.99 23.55
N GLU A 148 7.45 5.26 24.56
CA GLU A 148 8.75 5.93 24.38
C GLU A 148 9.72 5.10 23.52
N ASN A 149 9.82 3.79 23.75
CA ASN A 149 10.70 2.93 22.96
C ASN A 149 10.21 2.81 21.51
N LEU A 150 8.90 2.74 21.28
CA LEU A 150 8.32 2.74 19.93
C LEU A 150 8.58 4.05 19.20
N GLU A 151 8.34 5.18 19.87
CA GLU A 151 8.57 6.49 19.26
C GLU A 151 10.06 6.66 18.90
N ASN A 152 10.98 6.32 19.81
CA ASN A 152 12.42 6.36 19.54
C ASN A 152 12.80 5.44 18.38
N TYR A 153 12.23 4.24 18.32
CA TYR A 153 12.45 3.28 17.25
C TYR A 153 12.08 3.87 15.89
N PHE A 154 10.84 4.36 15.74
CA PHE A 154 10.36 4.88 14.45
C PHE A 154 11.00 6.21 14.07
N ARG A 155 11.34 7.09 15.03
CA ARG A 155 12.11 8.30 14.75
C ARG A 155 13.46 7.98 14.12
N GLU A 156 14.15 6.94 14.57
CA GLU A 156 15.40 6.51 13.96
C GLU A 156 15.20 6.03 12.50
N ARG A 157 14.18 5.20 12.25
CA ARG A 157 13.90 4.67 10.90
C ARG A 157 13.44 5.76 9.93
N MET A 158 12.71 6.76 10.43
CA MET A 158 12.32 7.94 9.64
C MET A 158 13.54 8.79 9.27
N LYS A 159 14.54 8.91 10.15
CA LYS A 159 15.82 9.56 9.78
C LYS A 159 16.52 8.78 8.67
N TRP A 160 16.61 7.45 8.79
CA TRP A 160 17.18 6.61 7.73
C TRP A 160 16.45 6.80 6.41
N SER A 161 15.12 6.81 6.42
CA SER A 161 14.29 7.04 5.24
C SER A 161 14.49 8.43 4.64
N ALA A 162 14.49 9.48 5.47
CA ALA A 162 14.72 10.86 5.02
C ALA A 162 16.09 11.05 4.38
N GLU A 163 17.15 10.54 5.01
CA GLU A 163 18.52 10.60 4.50
C GLU A 163 18.71 9.78 3.21
N ALA A 164 17.99 8.66 3.09
CA ALA A 164 17.99 7.81 1.89
C ALA A 164 17.11 8.34 0.75
N GLY A 165 16.31 9.38 0.99
CA GLY A 165 15.36 9.94 0.01
C GLY A 165 14.16 9.04 -0.25
N ILE A 166 13.74 8.23 0.73
CA ILE A 166 12.47 7.49 0.70
C ILE A 166 11.34 8.47 1.03
N GLU A 167 10.34 8.54 0.17
CA GLU A 167 9.25 9.53 0.26
C GLU A 167 7.89 8.91 0.62
N TYR A 168 7.82 7.58 0.79
CA TYR A 168 6.53 6.92 1.00
C TYR A 168 6.63 5.64 1.85
N TRP A 169 5.81 5.56 2.89
CA TRP A 169 5.57 4.34 3.67
C TRP A 169 4.11 3.89 3.58
N LYS A 170 3.88 2.61 3.26
CA LYS A 170 2.59 1.94 3.41
C LYS A 170 2.55 1.19 4.74
N VAL A 171 1.74 1.65 5.70
CA VAL A 171 1.68 1.10 7.06
C VAL A 171 0.44 0.26 7.28
N ASP A 172 0.62 -1.06 7.26
CA ASP A 172 -0.43 -2.03 7.56
C ASP A 172 0.14 -3.34 8.13
N TYR A 173 -0.78 -4.26 8.46
CA TYR A 173 -0.54 -5.54 9.15
C TYR A 173 0.31 -5.41 10.44
N GLY A 174 0.46 -6.48 11.22
CA GLY A 174 1.28 -6.46 12.44
C GLY A 174 0.52 -6.16 13.73
N LEU A 175 1.27 -6.19 14.84
CA LEU A 175 0.72 -6.32 16.19
C LEU A 175 -0.04 -5.08 16.72
N ARG A 176 0.12 -3.92 16.09
CA ARG A 176 -0.55 -2.65 16.42
C ARG A 176 -1.41 -2.13 15.26
N ALA A 177 -1.78 -3.01 14.33
CA ALA A 177 -2.57 -2.65 13.15
C ALA A 177 -3.85 -1.87 13.47
N LEU A 178 -4.49 -2.11 14.62
CA LEU A 178 -5.73 -1.44 15.05
C LEU A 178 -5.50 -0.35 16.11
N ASP A 179 -4.25 -0.10 16.50
CA ASP A 179 -3.90 0.90 17.51
C ASP A 179 -3.85 2.30 16.87
N HIS A 180 -4.90 3.09 17.10
CA HIS A 180 -5.03 4.44 16.55
C HIS A 180 -3.98 5.40 17.10
N LYS A 181 -3.60 5.26 18.38
CA LYS A 181 -2.60 6.14 19.00
C LYS A 181 -1.22 5.89 18.40
N PHE A 182 -0.90 4.63 18.14
CA PHE A 182 0.32 4.27 17.43
C PHE A 182 0.36 4.88 16.01
N ARG A 183 -0.73 4.76 15.25
CA ARG A 183 -0.82 5.30 13.89
C ARG A 183 -0.72 6.84 13.88
N GLU A 184 -1.44 7.52 14.76
CA GLU A 184 -1.35 8.98 14.92
C GLU A 184 0.07 9.41 15.31
N MET A 185 0.71 8.67 16.22
CA MET A 185 2.12 8.90 16.59
C MET A 185 3.02 8.83 15.37
N LEU A 186 2.91 7.80 14.53
CA LEU A 186 3.72 7.67 13.31
C LEU A 186 3.60 8.90 12.41
N THR A 187 2.39 9.35 12.08
CA THR A 187 2.26 10.52 11.20
C THR A 187 2.79 11.79 11.85
N ARG A 188 2.56 11.99 13.15
CA ARG A 188 3.12 13.13 13.88
C ARG A 188 4.66 13.14 13.79
N ILE A 189 5.32 12.03 14.12
CA ILE A 189 6.79 11.99 14.09
C ILE A 189 7.35 12.01 12.66
N GLY A 190 6.60 11.52 11.68
CA GLY A 190 6.94 11.63 10.26
C GLY A 190 7.04 13.09 9.84
N ARG A 191 6.03 13.90 10.17
CA ARG A 191 6.04 15.36 9.92
C ARG A 191 7.18 16.09 10.62
N GLU A 192 7.58 15.63 11.81
CA GLU A 192 8.67 16.25 12.59
C GLU A 192 10.06 15.89 12.06
N VAL A 193 10.29 14.62 11.69
CA VAL A 193 11.63 14.06 11.43
C VAL A 193 11.92 13.86 9.96
N ALA A 194 10.89 13.54 9.16
CA ALA A 194 10.97 13.23 7.74
C ALA A 194 9.82 13.91 6.98
N PRO A 195 9.76 15.25 6.90
CA PRO A 195 8.59 15.98 6.40
C PRO A 195 8.22 15.71 4.93
N ASN A 196 9.11 15.07 4.16
CA ASN A 196 8.84 14.65 2.78
C ASN A 196 8.38 13.19 2.67
N LEU A 197 8.30 12.47 3.80
CA LEU A 197 7.84 11.09 3.87
C LEU A 197 6.32 11.09 4.07
N LEU A 198 5.59 10.57 3.09
CA LEU A 198 4.14 10.34 3.19
C LEU A 198 3.88 9.06 3.97
N ILE A 199 3.01 9.15 4.98
CA ILE A 199 2.55 7.99 5.74
C ILE A 199 1.16 7.58 5.25
N GLU A 200 1.10 6.45 4.54
CA GLU A 200 -0.15 5.79 4.16
C GLU A 200 -0.64 4.88 5.28
N HIS A 201 -1.90 5.08 5.69
CA HIS A 201 -2.59 4.20 6.62
C HIS A 201 -3.77 3.51 5.96
N ALA A 202 -4.28 2.51 6.67
CA ALA A 202 -5.47 1.77 6.32
C ALA A 202 -6.15 1.28 7.61
N ARG A 203 -7.48 1.26 7.61
CA ARG A 203 -8.22 0.39 8.51
C ARG A 203 -8.12 -1.01 7.91
N ASN A 204 -7.18 -1.81 8.42
CA ASN A 204 -7.02 -3.18 7.93
C ASN A 204 -8.35 -3.95 8.05
N GLY A 205 -8.71 -4.75 7.05
CA GLY A 205 -9.96 -5.48 7.07
C GLY A 205 -10.13 -6.51 5.96
N GLY A 206 -11.31 -7.12 5.93
CA GLY A 206 -11.71 -8.08 4.92
C GLY A 206 -11.84 -7.50 3.50
N PRO A 207 -11.76 -8.35 2.47
CA PRO A 207 -11.76 -7.94 1.06
C PRO A 207 -13.13 -7.49 0.53
N LEU A 208 -14.16 -7.53 1.37
CA LEU A 208 -15.56 -7.18 1.09
C LEU A 208 -16.13 -6.40 2.28
N ASN A 209 -17.13 -5.55 2.03
CA ASN A 209 -17.77 -4.74 3.08
C ASN A 209 -18.84 -5.54 3.82
N ASP A 210 -18.78 -5.57 5.15
CA ASP A 210 -19.81 -6.19 6.01
C ASP A 210 -20.13 -7.64 5.65
N VAL A 211 -19.11 -8.41 5.27
CA VAL A 211 -19.18 -9.85 4.95
C VAL A 211 -18.19 -10.60 5.84
N GLU A 212 -18.54 -11.83 6.21
CA GLU A 212 -17.73 -12.68 7.07
C GLU A 212 -16.30 -12.85 6.52
N CYS A 213 -15.32 -12.56 7.37
CA CYS A 213 -13.90 -12.66 7.06
C CYS A 213 -13.16 -13.20 8.29
N PRO A 214 -12.53 -14.39 8.23
CA PRO A 214 -12.02 -15.08 9.43
C PRO A 214 -10.98 -14.31 10.26
N TRP A 215 -10.30 -13.34 9.65
CA TRP A 215 -9.25 -12.53 10.29
C TRP A 215 -9.70 -11.08 10.55
N ASP A 216 -10.98 -10.76 10.37
CA ASP A 216 -11.58 -9.47 10.72
C ASP A 216 -12.66 -9.66 11.80
N THR A 217 -13.46 -8.63 12.04
CA THR A 217 -14.57 -8.64 12.99
C THR A 217 -15.61 -9.71 12.64
N PRO A 218 -16.07 -10.51 13.63
CA PRO A 218 -17.14 -11.47 13.43
C PRO A 218 -18.53 -10.80 13.40
N ASN A 219 -18.63 -9.52 13.74
CA ASN A 219 -19.89 -8.79 13.80
C ASN A 219 -20.26 -8.23 12.41
N VAL A 220 -20.80 -9.09 11.57
CA VAL A 220 -21.23 -8.74 10.21
C VAL A 220 -22.73 -8.99 10.04
N LYS A 221 -23.38 -8.11 9.27
CA LYS A 221 -24.82 -8.21 8.98
C LYS A 221 -25.10 -8.68 7.55
N GLY A 222 -24.07 -8.82 6.72
CA GLY A 222 -24.20 -9.25 5.33
C GLY A 222 -24.83 -8.18 4.44
N THR A 223 -24.76 -6.90 4.82
CA THR A 223 -25.39 -5.81 4.05
C THR A 223 -24.62 -5.43 2.80
N GLY A 224 -23.31 -5.73 2.75
CA GLY A 224 -22.43 -5.24 1.69
C GLY A 224 -22.03 -3.77 1.83
N LEU A 225 -22.46 -3.07 2.90
CA LEU A 225 -22.27 -1.63 3.06
C LEU A 225 -21.17 -1.31 4.06
N PHE A 226 -20.24 -0.44 3.67
CA PHE A 226 -19.11 -0.03 4.50
C PHE A 226 -19.56 0.67 5.79
N LYS A 227 -20.56 1.56 5.70
CA LYS A 227 -21.13 2.27 6.87
C LYS A 227 -21.84 1.36 7.86
N ALA A 228 -22.31 0.18 7.45
CA ALA A 228 -23.02 -0.74 8.32
C ALA A 228 -22.09 -1.75 9.00
N TRP A 229 -20.88 -1.92 8.48
CA TRP A 229 -19.91 -2.92 8.94
C TRP A 229 -19.56 -2.72 10.41
N ASP A 230 -19.78 -3.79 11.20
CA ASP A 230 -19.54 -3.83 12.65
C ASP A 230 -20.27 -2.68 13.36
N GLU A 231 -21.55 -2.53 13.05
CA GLU A 231 -22.40 -1.46 13.60
C GLU A 231 -21.84 -0.04 13.33
N GLY A 232 -21.05 0.10 12.26
CA GLY A 232 -20.42 1.36 11.86
C GLY A 232 -19.07 1.63 12.53
N LEU A 233 -18.57 0.73 13.39
CA LEU A 233 -17.25 0.87 14.03
C LEU A 233 -16.11 0.87 13.02
N ILE A 234 -16.26 0.11 11.92
CA ILE A 234 -15.24 0.01 10.88
C ILE A 234 -15.14 1.32 10.09
N TYR A 235 -16.30 1.88 9.74
CA TYR A 235 -16.40 3.20 9.13
C TYR A 235 -15.83 4.27 10.06
N GLN A 236 -16.20 4.28 11.35
CA GLN A 236 -15.73 5.28 12.30
C GLN A 236 -14.20 5.23 12.49
N ALA A 237 -13.64 4.03 12.65
CA ALA A 237 -12.18 3.86 12.74
C ALA A 237 -11.46 4.37 11.48
N SER A 238 -12.04 4.15 10.31
CA SER A 238 -11.49 4.66 9.05
C SER A 238 -11.53 6.19 8.99
N VAL A 239 -12.65 6.81 9.38
CA VAL A 239 -12.78 8.26 9.50
C VAL A 239 -11.73 8.82 10.47
N ASP A 240 -11.55 8.20 11.63
CA ASP A 240 -10.57 8.66 12.63
C ASP A 240 -9.14 8.59 12.07
N MET A 241 -8.79 7.54 11.32
CA MET A 241 -7.48 7.43 10.67
C MET A 241 -7.26 8.49 9.57
N VAL A 242 -8.28 8.79 8.76
CA VAL A 242 -8.19 9.82 7.71
C VAL A 242 -7.87 11.21 8.29
N GLN A 243 -8.26 11.50 9.53
CA GLN A 243 -8.00 12.80 10.15
C GLN A 243 -6.51 13.15 10.25
N PHE A 244 -5.66 12.17 10.50
CA PHE A 244 -4.23 12.39 10.69
C PHE A 244 -3.36 11.87 9.55
N SER A 245 -3.85 10.95 8.71
CA SER A 245 -3.09 10.35 7.60
C SER A 245 -2.66 11.37 6.54
N ASP A 246 -1.51 11.11 5.88
CA ASP A 246 -1.17 11.84 4.65
C ASP A 246 -1.83 11.18 3.43
N VAL A 247 -1.92 9.83 3.46
CA VAL A 247 -2.67 9.01 2.49
C VAL A 247 -3.48 7.97 3.25
N PHE A 248 -4.72 7.71 2.83
CA PHE A 248 -5.55 6.64 3.39
C PHE A 248 -6.00 5.67 2.31
N ARG A 249 -5.64 4.39 2.46
CA ARG A 249 -5.95 3.32 1.52
C ARG A 249 -7.25 2.61 1.90
N THR A 250 -8.06 2.32 0.89
CA THR A 250 -9.35 1.61 1.06
C THR A 250 -9.21 0.16 1.52
N TYR A 251 -8.02 -0.42 1.37
CA TYR A 251 -7.48 -1.61 2.03
C TYR A 251 -8.17 -2.94 1.74
N ASP A 252 -7.46 -3.74 0.96
CA ASP A 252 -7.76 -5.07 0.46
C ASP A 252 -9.18 -5.21 -0.08
N VAL A 253 -9.23 -5.52 -1.36
CA VAL A 253 -10.46 -5.65 -2.15
C VAL A 253 -10.39 -6.97 -2.90
N SER A 254 -11.48 -7.72 -2.90
CA SER A 254 -11.54 -8.95 -3.69
C SER A 254 -11.46 -8.60 -5.17
N ARG A 255 -10.83 -9.44 -6.00
CA ARG A 255 -10.71 -9.16 -7.45
C ARG A 255 -12.07 -9.02 -8.14
N THR A 256 -13.02 -9.88 -7.83
CA THR A 256 -14.33 -9.93 -8.51
C THR A 256 -15.23 -8.76 -8.15
N LEU A 257 -15.14 -8.27 -6.91
CA LEU A 257 -15.99 -7.19 -6.39
C LEU A 257 -15.18 -5.96 -5.99
N SER A 258 -14.05 -5.74 -6.66
CA SER A 258 -13.12 -4.66 -6.32
C SER A 258 -13.75 -3.29 -6.57
N VAL A 259 -14.34 -3.09 -7.74
CA VAL A 259 -15.04 -1.84 -8.10
C VAL A 259 -16.13 -1.47 -7.10
N PRO A 260 -17.17 -2.29 -6.83
CA PRO A 260 -18.23 -1.90 -5.90
C PRO A 260 -17.72 -1.71 -4.46
N THR A 261 -16.80 -2.56 -3.99
CA THR A 261 -16.24 -2.46 -2.64
C THR A 261 -15.45 -1.17 -2.45
N THR A 262 -14.56 -0.86 -3.40
CA THR A 262 -13.74 0.35 -3.37
C THR A 262 -14.59 1.60 -3.55
N LEU A 263 -15.56 1.58 -4.48
CA LEU A 263 -16.42 2.75 -4.74
C LEU A 263 -17.24 3.12 -3.50
N ASP A 264 -17.82 2.14 -2.81
CA ASP A 264 -18.54 2.35 -1.56
C ASP A 264 -17.62 2.98 -0.50
N ARG A 265 -16.44 2.39 -0.24
CA ARG A 265 -15.47 2.94 0.73
C ARG A 265 -15.03 4.37 0.38
N VAL A 266 -14.69 4.64 -0.89
CA VAL A 266 -14.28 5.98 -1.35
C VAL A 266 -15.43 6.99 -1.20
N SER A 267 -16.64 6.63 -1.65
CA SER A 267 -17.82 7.49 -1.54
C SER A 267 -18.08 7.91 -0.10
N GLU A 268 -18.00 6.96 0.83
CA GLU A 268 -18.27 7.25 2.24
C GLU A 268 -17.19 8.11 2.89
N MET A 269 -15.92 7.94 2.52
CA MET A 269 -14.86 8.84 2.99
C MET A 269 -14.98 10.24 2.38
N LEU A 270 -15.28 10.35 1.09
CA LEU A 270 -15.52 11.66 0.45
C LEU A 270 -16.71 12.39 1.07
N GLN A 271 -17.78 11.67 1.43
CA GLN A 271 -18.91 12.25 2.16
C GLN A 271 -18.52 12.72 3.56
N ALA A 272 -17.81 11.89 4.33
CA ALA A 272 -17.42 12.18 5.70
C ALA A 272 -16.60 13.47 5.83
N PHE A 273 -15.80 13.79 4.80
CA PHE A 273 -14.89 14.93 4.80
C PHE A 273 -15.29 16.05 3.84
N SER A 274 -16.47 16.00 3.22
CA SER A 274 -16.96 17.03 2.31
C SER A 274 -16.82 18.44 2.92
N GLU A 275 -16.12 19.33 2.22
CA GLU A 275 -15.87 20.72 2.63
C GLU A 275 -15.16 20.91 3.99
N THR A 276 -14.49 19.88 4.52
CA THR A 276 -13.73 19.98 5.78
C THR A 276 -12.33 20.60 5.62
N GLY A 277 -11.80 20.65 4.39
CA GLY A 277 -10.43 21.08 4.11
C GLY A 277 -9.35 20.04 4.48
N ASN A 278 -9.73 18.82 4.87
CA ASN A 278 -8.77 17.74 5.13
C ASN A 278 -7.94 17.41 3.87
N THR A 279 -6.61 17.37 4.03
CA THR A 279 -5.65 17.20 2.93
C THR A 279 -5.22 15.75 2.67
N CYS A 280 -5.69 14.78 3.46
CA CYS A 280 -5.43 13.37 3.26
C CYS A 280 -5.87 12.93 1.87
N ILE A 281 -4.99 12.25 1.14
CA ILE A 281 -5.29 11.71 -0.19
C ILE A 281 -5.85 10.30 -0.03
N LEU A 282 -6.97 10.00 -0.68
CA LEU A 282 -7.47 8.62 -0.73
C LEU A 282 -6.68 7.81 -1.76
N ASN A 283 -6.30 6.58 -1.41
CA ASN A 283 -5.77 5.58 -2.32
C ASN A 283 -6.84 4.50 -2.57
N CYS A 284 -7.27 4.39 -3.83
CA CYS A 284 -8.34 3.49 -4.25
C CYS A 284 -7.81 2.13 -4.76
N GLU A 285 -6.67 1.66 -4.24
CA GLU A 285 -6.06 0.40 -4.65
C GLU A 285 -5.81 0.37 -6.17
N SER A 286 -6.06 -0.77 -6.80
CA SER A 286 -5.82 -1.06 -8.20
C SER A 286 -6.97 -0.66 -9.12
N GLU A 287 -7.77 0.35 -8.74
CA GLU A 287 -8.97 0.81 -9.47
C GLU A 287 -8.72 2.09 -10.30
N PRO A 288 -8.28 1.98 -11.57
CA PRO A 288 -7.85 3.13 -12.36
C PRO A 288 -8.99 4.12 -12.67
N LEU A 289 -10.21 3.63 -12.90
CA LEU A 289 -11.37 4.49 -13.19
C LEU A 289 -11.80 5.28 -11.96
N ILE A 290 -11.85 4.64 -10.79
CA ILE A 290 -12.16 5.32 -9.52
C ILE A 290 -11.12 6.40 -9.26
N GLY A 291 -9.82 6.07 -9.36
CA GLY A 291 -8.74 7.03 -9.16
C GLY A 291 -8.79 8.22 -10.11
N SER A 292 -9.15 7.98 -11.38
CA SER A 292 -9.22 9.03 -12.40
C SER A 292 -10.43 9.97 -12.23
N VAL A 293 -11.58 9.43 -11.84
CA VAL A 293 -12.86 10.17 -11.79
C VAL A 293 -13.07 10.86 -10.45
N LEU A 294 -12.72 10.20 -9.34
CA LEU A 294 -12.95 10.72 -7.99
C LEU A 294 -11.72 11.45 -7.40
N GLY A 295 -10.61 11.50 -8.15
CA GLY A 295 -9.39 12.19 -7.74
C GLY A 295 -8.64 11.49 -6.61
N CYS A 296 -8.55 10.15 -6.68
CA CYS A 296 -7.79 9.34 -5.74
C CYS A 296 -6.41 8.97 -6.30
N ALA A 297 -5.45 8.68 -5.43
CA ALA A 297 -4.22 7.98 -5.82
C ALA A 297 -4.52 6.51 -6.17
N ILE A 298 -3.64 5.90 -6.97
CA ILE A 298 -3.76 4.53 -7.43
C ILE A 298 -2.56 3.73 -6.92
N GLY A 299 -2.84 2.64 -6.20
CA GLY A 299 -1.88 1.62 -5.78
C GLY A 299 -2.02 0.38 -6.66
N ILE A 300 -1.16 0.25 -7.68
CA ILE A 300 -1.19 -0.89 -8.60
C ILE A 300 -0.63 -2.12 -7.90
N MET A 301 -1.48 -3.08 -7.57
CA MET A 301 -1.15 -4.35 -6.91
C MET A 301 -0.88 -5.46 -7.91
N GLY A 302 -1.31 -5.31 -9.17
CA GLY A 302 -1.15 -6.30 -10.24
C GLY A 302 0.25 -6.30 -10.88
N HIS A 303 0.60 -7.42 -11.51
CA HIS A 303 1.79 -7.56 -12.35
C HIS A 303 1.47 -8.39 -13.60
N HIS A 304 1.90 -7.92 -14.78
CA HIS A 304 1.78 -8.64 -16.05
C HIS A 304 3.17 -8.96 -16.61
N GLN A 305 3.37 -10.19 -17.09
CA GLN A 305 4.38 -10.47 -18.11
C GLN A 305 3.73 -10.74 -19.46
N GLU A 306 4.17 -9.97 -20.47
CA GLU A 306 3.92 -10.23 -21.88
C GLU A 306 4.81 -11.40 -22.33
N GLU A 307 4.46 -12.67 -22.09
CA GLU A 307 4.94 -13.77 -22.95
C GLU A 307 4.20 -15.11 -22.69
N GLY A 308 3.65 -15.67 -23.76
CA GLY A 308 3.71 -17.12 -24.03
C GLY A 308 2.63 -18.05 -23.48
N GLU A 309 1.97 -17.75 -22.36
CA GLU A 309 0.98 -18.68 -21.80
C GLU A 309 -0.31 -17.96 -21.40
N ALA A 310 -1.43 -18.50 -21.88
CA ALA A 310 -2.77 -18.13 -21.42
C ALA A 310 -2.89 -18.47 -19.92
N GLN A 311 -2.46 -17.55 -19.07
CA GLN A 311 -2.73 -17.61 -17.66
C GLN A 311 -4.02 -16.84 -17.39
N LEU A 312 -4.88 -17.45 -16.59
CA LEU A 312 -6.14 -16.90 -16.04
C LEU A 312 -5.88 -15.74 -15.06
N THR A 313 -4.87 -14.91 -15.34
CA THR A 313 -4.45 -13.75 -14.57
C THR A 313 -4.81 -12.50 -15.35
N ASP A 314 -5.45 -11.56 -14.65
CA ASP A 314 -6.26 -10.44 -15.14
C ASP A 314 -5.45 -9.35 -15.86
N ASN A 315 -4.82 -9.72 -16.96
CA ASN A 315 -3.85 -8.90 -17.67
C ASN A 315 -4.36 -8.46 -19.04
N SER A 316 -5.24 -7.45 -19.02
CA SER A 316 -5.33 -6.47 -20.12
C SER A 316 -5.36 -5.01 -19.67
N HIS A 317 -5.31 -4.71 -18.36
CA HIS A 317 -5.47 -3.34 -17.84
C HIS A 317 -4.17 -2.52 -17.74
N ALA A 318 -3.02 -3.04 -18.18
CA ALA A 318 -1.78 -2.25 -18.23
C ALA A 318 -1.98 -0.92 -18.97
N ASP A 319 -2.75 -0.95 -20.06
CA ASP A 319 -3.17 0.22 -20.81
C ASP A 319 -4.07 1.17 -20.00
N GLU A 320 -4.98 0.64 -19.19
CA GLU A 320 -5.85 1.45 -18.32
C GLU A 320 -5.06 2.13 -17.22
N TYR A 321 -4.13 1.44 -16.59
CA TYR A 321 -3.19 2.06 -15.65
C TYR A 321 -2.37 3.15 -16.33
N VAL A 322 -1.81 2.88 -17.52
CA VAL A 322 -1.05 3.90 -18.27
C VAL A 322 -1.91 5.13 -18.57
N ARG A 323 -3.17 4.94 -18.99
CA ARG A 323 -4.08 6.05 -19.29
C ARG A 323 -4.47 6.81 -18.02
N ALA A 324 -4.81 6.11 -16.93
CA ALA A 324 -5.19 6.72 -15.66
C ALA A 324 -4.04 7.51 -15.02
N ILE A 325 -2.83 6.95 -15.00
CA ILE A 325 -1.66 7.63 -14.45
C ILE A 325 -1.26 8.84 -15.30
N LYS A 326 -1.34 8.72 -16.64
CA LYS A 326 -1.15 9.88 -17.52
C LYS A 326 -2.23 10.95 -17.33
N TRP A 327 -3.48 10.56 -17.10
CA TRP A 327 -4.57 11.48 -16.75
C TRP A 327 -4.26 12.25 -15.46
N GLN A 328 -3.69 11.58 -14.45
CA GLN A 328 -3.27 12.22 -13.20
C GLN A 328 -2.16 13.28 -13.36
N ARG A 329 -1.48 13.37 -14.52
CA ARG A 329 -0.56 14.47 -14.81
C ARG A 329 -1.26 15.81 -15.02
N MET A 330 -2.55 15.81 -15.40
CA MET A 330 -3.38 17.01 -15.54
C MET A 330 -4.47 17.12 -14.48
N ALA A 331 -4.93 15.99 -13.94
CA ALA A 331 -5.95 15.90 -12.90
C ALA A 331 -5.40 15.09 -11.72
N PRO A 332 -4.46 15.66 -10.93
CA PRO A 332 -3.84 14.95 -9.82
C PRO A 332 -4.87 14.61 -8.74
N ALA A 333 -4.53 13.65 -7.89
CA ALA A 333 -5.34 13.37 -6.70
C ALA A 333 -5.39 14.60 -5.79
N TRP A 334 -6.51 14.77 -5.09
CA TRP A 334 -6.74 15.88 -4.16
C TRP A 334 -7.10 15.39 -2.76
N GLY A 335 -6.93 16.27 -1.78
CA GLY A 335 -7.34 15.98 -0.41
C GLY A 335 -8.83 15.67 -0.32
N VAL A 336 -9.20 14.72 0.54
CA VAL A 336 -10.56 14.23 0.72
C VAL A 336 -11.57 15.34 1.06
N GLY A 337 -11.10 16.43 1.67
CA GLY A 337 -11.92 17.61 1.99
C GLY A 337 -11.81 18.79 1.03
N TYR A 338 -11.22 18.61 -0.15
CA TYR A 338 -10.97 19.68 -1.12
C TYR A 338 -12.26 20.37 -1.63
N GLY A 339 -13.33 19.61 -1.78
CA GLY A 339 -14.56 20.10 -2.39
C GLY A 339 -15.82 19.55 -1.74
N LYS A 340 -16.95 19.96 -2.30
CA LYS A 340 -18.26 19.45 -1.93
C LYS A 340 -18.53 18.14 -2.65
N ASN A 341 -18.87 17.10 -1.89
CA ASN A 341 -19.23 15.79 -2.41
C ASN A 341 -20.73 15.56 -2.28
N TYR A 342 -21.32 14.93 -3.29
CA TYR A 342 -22.70 14.49 -3.30
C TYR A 342 -22.72 13.01 -3.64
N SER A 343 -23.39 12.20 -2.82
CA SER A 343 -23.74 10.83 -3.22
C SER A 343 -25.25 10.69 -3.19
N ASP A 344 -25.75 9.89 -4.12
CA ASP A 344 -27.15 9.51 -4.13
C ASP A 344 -27.47 8.68 -2.87
N THR A 345 -28.72 8.76 -2.42
CA THR A 345 -29.23 7.91 -1.34
C THR A 345 -29.77 6.58 -1.87
N GLU A 346 -29.96 6.46 -3.18
CA GLU A 346 -30.35 5.21 -3.83
C GLU A 346 -29.15 4.29 -4.02
N TYR A 347 -29.27 3.05 -3.56
CA TYR A 347 -28.29 1.99 -3.79
C TYR A 347 -28.72 1.16 -5.01
N LEU A 348 -27.78 0.91 -5.91
CA LEU A 348 -27.95 -0.08 -6.96
C LEU A 348 -27.78 -1.47 -6.33
N ALA A 349 -28.86 -2.25 -6.34
CA ALA A 349 -28.86 -3.63 -5.87
C ALA A 349 -29.51 -4.53 -6.93
N ASP A 350 -28.97 -5.74 -7.11
CA ASP A 350 -29.61 -6.75 -7.93
C ASP A 350 -30.92 -7.19 -7.23
N MET A 351 -32.05 -7.07 -7.94
CA MET A 351 -33.39 -7.45 -7.44
C MET A 351 -33.64 -8.96 -7.47
#